data_AF-A0A7K4CCI0-F1
#
_entry.id   AF-A0A7K4CCI0-F1
#
_cell.length_a   1.000
_cell.length_b   1.000
_cell.length_c   1.000
_cell.angle_alpha   90.00
_cell.angle_beta   90.00
_cell.angle_gamma   90.00
#
_symmetry.space_group_name_H-M   'P 1'
#
loop_
_entity.id
_entity.type
_entity.pdbx_description
1 polymer ?
#
loop_
_entity_poly.entity_id
_entity_poly.type
_entity_poly.pdbx_seq_one_letter_code
_entity_poly.pdbx_strand_id
1 'polypeptide(L)'
;MTSLQMTSVERAQMAMMLEVCAYPKPGNVDRCHDYPETRLEHFLASTILARPALEEAARGEGRIGEIIKHAVRDTNIHDGGNTHFGAFLLLIPLMYGKGIDGAMKALAKTESSDAVAFYKAFAMTSVRMKATDELDVNDPHALTLIRERDMNLVDIMQHSAANDMVARELVTGFPLCRRGADLLKQIGPGRQAIVEMFITLLATEPDTFIAKKHGLAVAQETMMQARNVLDGKLTVQDFDADLIQRDINPGSIADITIAAIYLALGEGWSWDS
;
A
#
# COMPACT_ATOMS: atom_id res chain seq x y z
N MET A 1 -20.72 5.11 28.80
CA MET A 1 -20.79 4.68 27.39
C MET A 1 -19.43 4.10 27.05
N THR A 2 -19.30 2.79 27.00
CA THR A 2 -18.12 2.14 26.42
C THR A 2 -18.12 2.48 24.94
N SER A 3 -17.25 3.40 24.49
CA SER A 3 -17.05 3.56 23.06
C SER A 3 -16.53 2.22 22.55
N LEU A 4 -17.31 1.56 21.70
CA LEU A 4 -16.85 0.36 21.02
C LEU A 4 -15.70 0.81 20.13
N GLN A 5 -14.46 0.54 20.57
CA GLN A 5 -13.28 0.79 19.76
C GLN A 5 -13.32 -0.14 18.55
N MET A 6 -13.06 0.41 17.36
CA MET A 6 -12.98 -0.37 16.12
C MET A 6 -11.98 -1.53 16.28
N THR A 7 -12.41 -2.74 15.89
CA THR A 7 -11.54 -3.91 15.77
C THR A 7 -10.37 -3.63 14.80
N SER A 8 -9.31 -4.42 14.82
CA SER A 8 -8.20 -4.26 13.86
C SER A 8 -8.67 -4.45 12.41
N VAL A 9 -9.63 -5.35 12.18
CA VAL A 9 -10.23 -5.58 10.86
C VAL A 9 -11.01 -4.35 10.39
N GLU A 10 -11.88 -3.79 11.24
CA GLU A 10 -12.61 -2.57 10.92
C GLU A 10 -11.67 -1.39 10.69
N ARG A 11 -10.58 -1.26 11.46
CA ARG A 11 -9.55 -0.24 11.24
C ARG A 11 -8.86 -0.39 9.90
N ALA A 12 -8.51 -1.61 9.49
CA ALA A 12 -7.87 -1.85 8.20
C ALA A 12 -8.82 -1.53 7.03
N GLN A 13 -10.08 -1.97 7.10
CA GLN A 13 -11.09 -1.64 6.09
C GLN A 13 -11.38 -0.13 6.05
N MET A 14 -11.45 0.52 7.21
CA MET A 14 -11.60 1.97 7.32
C MET A 14 -10.42 2.69 6.66
N ALA A 15 -9.18 2.24 6.89
CA ALA A 15 -7.99 2.81 6.28
C ALA A 15 -8.01 2.70 4.75
N MET A 16 -8.36 1.53 4.21
CA MET A 16 -8.49 1.31 2.76
C MET A 16 -9.56 2.22 2.14
N MET A 17 -10.72 2.37 2.80
CA MET A 17 -11.80 3.24 2.33
C MET A 17 -11.43 4.73 2.42
N LEU A 18 -10.85 5.16 3.55
CA LEU A 18 -10.48 6.55 3.79
C LEU A 18 -9.41 7.04 2.80
N GLU A 19 -8.45 6.18 2.44
CA GLU A 19 -7.43 6.51 1.45
C GLU A 19 -8.05 6.82 0.09
N VAL A 20 -8.88 5.92 -0.46
CA VAL A 20 -9.48 6.13 -1.79
C VAL A 20 -10.55 7.24 -1.77
N CYS A 21 -11.16 7.52 -0.61
CA CYS A 21 -12.12 8.61 -0.47
C CYS A 21 -11.47 9.99 -0.22
N ALA A 22 -10.17 10.04 0.07
CA ALA A 22 -9.44 11.29 0.28
C ALA A 22 -9.43 12.11 -1.02
N TYR A 23 -9.72 13.40 -0.91
CA TYR A 23 -9.79 14.30 -2.05
C TYR A 23 -9.41 15.72 -1.66
N PRO A 24 -8.64 16.44 -2.49
CA PRO A 24 -7.97 15.94 -3.70
C PRO A 24 -6.77 15.03 -3.36
N LYS A 25 -6.57 13.93 -4.11
CA LYS A 25 -5.44 13.01 -3.93
C LYS A 25 -4.66 12.89 -5.24
N PRO A 26 -3.59 13.71 -5.42
CA PRO A 26 -2.96 13.94 -6.70
C PRO A 26 -2.71 12.70 -7.56
N GLY A 27 -3.42 12.59 -8.67
CA GLY A 27 -3.19 11.58 -9.71
C GLY A 27 -3.68 10.17 -9.38
N ASN A 28 -4.30 9.91 -8.23
CA ASN A 28 -4.87 8.59 -7.95
C ASN A 28 -6.37 8.55 -8.23
N VAL A 29 -6.94 7.34 -8.29
CA VAL A 29 -8.40 7.16 -8.20
C VAL A 29 -8.89 7.75 -6.88
N ASP A 30 -9.95 8.54 -6.99
CA ASP A 30 -10.68 9.11 -5.86
C ASP A 30 -12.17 9.35 -6.20
N ARG A 31 -12.87 10.15 -5.38
CA ARG A 31 -14.30 10.47 -5.56
C ARG A 31 -14.64 11.27 -6.82
N CYS A 32 -13.67 11.93 -7.43
CA CYS A 32 -13.83 12.85 -8.56
C CYS A 32 -13.08 12.37 -9.80
N HIS A 33 -12.20 11.37 -9.67
CA HIS A 33 -11.40 10.85 -10.76
C HIS A 33 -11.39 9.30 -10.79
N ASP A 34 -11.83 8.76 -11.92
CA ASP A 34 -11.71 7.34 -12.28
C ASP A 34 -10.76 7.17 -13.47
N TYR A 35 -10.10 6.01 -13.55
CA TYR A 35 -9.46 5.53 -14.78
C TYR A 35 -10.44 4.69 -15.61
N PRO A 36 -10.24 4.57 -16.94
CA PRO A 36 -11.13 3.78 -17.82
C PRO A 36 -11.40 2.35 -17.31
N GLU A 37 -10.36 1.69 -16.82
CA GLU A 37 -10.42 0.30 -16.34
C GLU A 37 -10.61 0.20 -14.82
N THR A 38 -10.28 1.24 -14.06
CA THR A 38 -10.26 1.19 -12.58
C THR A 38 -10.96 2.40 -11.97
N ARG A 39 -12.07 2.14 -11.27
CA ARG A 39 -12.94 3.14 -10.65
C ARG A 39 -12.95 3.05 -9.13
N LEU A 40 -13.45 4.09 -8.46
CA LEU A 40 -13.64 4.13 -7.01
C LEU A 40 -14.36 2.87 -6.48
N GLU A 41 -15.41 2.40 -7.15
CA GLU A 41 -16.19 1.25 -6.67
C GLU A 41 -15.36 -0.04 -6.62
N HIS A 42 -14.35 -0.19 -7.49
CA HIS A 42 -13.46 -1.36 -7.45
C HIS A 42 -12.64 -1.36 -6.15
N PHE A 43 -12.11 -0.20 -5.74
CA PHE A 43 -11.39 -0.06 -4.48
C PHE A 43 -12.30 -0.29 -3.27
N LEU A 44 -13.52 0.25 -3.28
CA LEU A 44 -14.50 0.05 -2.20
C LEU A 44 -14.98 -1.39 -2.11
N ALA A 45 -15.23 -2.05 -3.25
CA ALA A 45 -15.55 -3.48 -3.29
C ALA A 45 -14.39 -4.29 -2.70
N SER A 46 -13.15 -3.99 -3.10
CA SER A 46 -11.96 -4.67 -2.58
C SER A 46 -11.79 -4.51 -1.06
N THR A 47 -12.14 -3.34 -0.50
CA THR A 47 -12.19 -3.13 0.97
C THR A 47 -13.13 -4.12 1.66
N ILE A 48 -14.30 -4.39 1.08
CA ILE A 48 -15.28 -5.35 1.62
C ILE A 48 -14.77 -6.78 1.46
N LEU A 49 -14.30 -7.11 0.26
CA LEU A 49 -13.88 -8.46 -0.15
C LEU A 49 -12.62 -8.95 0.58
N ALA A 50 -11.72 -8.05 0.97
CA ALA A 50 -10.51 -8.40 1.71
C ALA A 50 -10.77 -8.90 3.14
N ARG A 51 -11.99 -8.71 3.69
CA ARG A 51 -12.32 -9.00 5.09
C ARG A 51 -11.88 -10.39 5.58
N PRO A 52 -12.11 -11.51 4.87
CA PRO A 52 -11.71 -12.84 5.36
C PRO A 52 -10.20 -12.94 5.62
N ALA A 53 -9.38 -12.41 4.70
CA ALA A 53 -7.93 -12.38 4.87
C ALA A 53 -7.49 -11.42 6.00
N LEU A 54 -8.17 -10.28 6.17
CA LEU A 54 -7.92 -9.37 7.29
C LEU A 54 -8.27 -10.02 8.64
N GLU A 55 -9.32 -10.83 8.71
CA GLU A 55 -9.68 -11.62 9.89
C GLU A 55 -8.65 -12.73 10.19
N GLU A 56 -8.11 -13.38 9.15
CA GLU A 56 -6.97 -14.31 9.28
C GLU A 56 -5.74 -13.59 9.86
N ALA A 57 -5.37 -12.43 9.30
CA ALA A 57 -4.27 -11.63 9.81
C ALA A 57 -4.51 -11.22 11.27
N ALA A 58 -5.72 -10.78 11.64
CA ALA A 58 -6.03 -10.35 13.00
C ALA A 58 -5.90 -11.47 14.05
N ARG A 59 -6.10 -12.74 13.67
CA ARG A 59 -5.84 -13.89 14.56
C ARG A 59 -4.35 -14.07 14.84
N GLY A 60 -3.47 -13.64 13.93
CA GLY A 60 -2.02 -13.83 14.06
C GLY A 60 -1.62 -15.30 13.94
N GLU A 61 -2.38 -16.06 13.14
CA GLU A 61 -2.20 -17.50 12.92
C GLU A 61 -2.05 -17.77 11.42
N GLY A 62 -1.29 -18.82 11.07
CA GLY A 62 -1.05 -19.21 9.69
C GLY A 62 0.19 -18.57 9.08
N ARG A 63 0.24 -18.52 7.75
CA ARG A 63 1.39 -18.05 6.97
C ARG A 63 1.07 -16.71 6.32
N ILE A 64 1.88 -15.68 6.57
CA ILE A 64 1.67 -14.32 6.07
C ILE A 64 1.52 -14.31 4.54
N GLY A 65 2.36 -15.05 3.83
CA GLY A 65 2.29 -15.13 2.37
C GLY A 65 0.99 -15.74 1.85
N GLU A 66 0.40 -16.70 2.59
CA GLU A 66 -0.90 -17.28 2.23
C GLU A 66 -2.04 -16.30 2.49
N ILE A 67 -2.00 -15.56 3.59
CA ILE A 67 -3.01 -14.55 3.92
C ILE A 67 -3.00 -13.44 2.85
N ILE A 68 -1.80 -13.00 2.42
CA ILE A 68 -1.65 -12.06 1.29
C ILE A 68 -2.30 -12.64 0.03
N LYS A 69 -2.00 -13.90 -0.30
CA LYS A 69 -2.59 -14.57 -1.46
C LYS A 69 -4.11 -14.68 -1.36
N HIS A 70 -4.67 -14.93 -0.17
CA HIS A 70 -6.12 -14.95 0.04
C HIS A 70 -6.74 -13.57 -0.21
N ALA A 71 -6.15 -12.50 0.34
CA ALA A 71 -6.62 -11.14 0.10
C ALA A 71 -6.66 -10.82 -1.41
N VAL A 72 -5.57 -11.12 -2.13
CA VAL A 72 -5.48 -10.87 -3.57
C VAL A 72 -6.50 -11.70 -4.36
N ARG A 73 -6.61 -13.00 -4.06
CA ARG A 73 -7.58 -13.90 -4.71
C ARG A 73 -9.01 -13.39 -4.53
N ASP A 74 -9.36 -13.00 -3.30
CA ASP A 74 -10.73 -12.63 -2.95
C ASP A 74 -11.13 -11.26 -3.51
N THR A 75 -10.16 -10.36 -3.73
CA THR A 75 -10.42 -9.09 -4.41
C THR A 75 -10.37 -9.17 -5.94
N ASN A 76 -9.74 -10.21 -6.51
CA ASN A 76 -9.59 -10.38 -7.97
C ASN A 76 -10.82 -11.02 -8.63
N ILE A 77 -12.02 -10.53 -8.29
CA ILE A 77 -13.31 -11.02 -8.82
C ILE A 77 -14.03 -9.96 -9.68
N HIS A 78 -13.41 -8.80 -9.87
CA HIS A 78 -13.92 -7.70 -10.68
C HIS A 78 -12.86 -7.26 -11.70
N ASP A 79 -13.28 -6.59 -12.76
CA ASP A 79 -12.41 -6.20 -13.87
C ASP A 79 -11.51 -4.99 -13.58
N GLY A 80 -11.64 -4.38 -12.38
CA GLY A 80 -10.84 -3.23 -11.92
C GLY A 80 -9.34 -3.44 -11.81
N GLY A 81 -8.84 -4.66 -12.05
CA GLY A 81 -7.43 -5.00 -11.92
C GLY A 81 -6.93 -4.93 -10.48
N ASN A 82 -5.68 -4.48 -10.32
CA ASN A 82 -5.04 -4.35 -9.01
C ASN A 82 -5.49 -3.08 -8.29
N THR A 83 -6.18 -3.23 -7.18
CA THR A 83 -6.67 -2.14 -6.32
C THR A 83 -5.81 -1.93 -5.08
N HIS A 84 -5.42 -2.99 -4.36
CA HIS A 84 -4.80 -2.89 -3.03
C HIS A 84 -3.62 -3.84 -2.79
N PHE A 85 -2.98 -4.38 -3.84
CA PHE A 85 -1.92 -5.38 -3.66
C PHE A 85 -0.78 -4.90 -2.75
N GLY A 86 -0.23 -3.69 -3.00
CA GLY A 86 0.86 -3.15 -2.17
C GLY A 86 0.39 -2.88 -0.75
N ALA A 87 -0.81 -2.35 -0.58
CA ALA A 87 -1.44 -2.15 0.73
C ALA A 87 -1.59 -3.46 1.52
N PHE A 88 -1.91 -4.59 0.86
CA PHE A 88 -1.96 -5.91 1.53
C PHE A 88 -0.59 -6.36 2.06
N LEU A 89 0.51 -6.06 1.34
CA LEU A 89 1.86 -6.36 1.82
C LEU A 89 2.20 -5.61 3.11
N LEU A 90 1.62 -4.42 3.30
CA LEU A 90 1.85 -3.61 4.49
C LEU A 90 0.86 -3.98 5.63
N LEU A 91 -0.44 -4.00 5.33
CA LEU A 91 -1.49 -4.20 6.32
C LEU A 91 -1.43 -5.58 6.96
N ILE A 92 -1.21 -6.64 6.18
CA ILE A 92 -1.30 -8.01 6.71
C ILE A 92 -0.24 -8.25 7.80
N PRO A 93 1.06 -7.96 7.58
CA PRO A 93 2.06 -8.05 8.66
C PRO A 93 1.74 -7.16 9.85
N LEU A 94 1.28 -5.92 9.63
CA LEU A 94 0.93 -4.99 10.71
C LEU A 94 -0.24 -5.50 11.56
N MET A 95 -1.24 -6.12 10.94
CA MET A 95 -2.37 -6.75 11.63
C MET A 95 -1.95 -8.03 12.36
N TYR A 96 -1.21 -8.90 11.68
CA TYR A 96 -0.67 -10.16 12.22
C TYR A 96 0.18 -9.91 13.47
N GLY A 97 1.05 -8.90 13.39
CA GLY A 97 1.93 -8.47 14.46
C GLY A 97 1.28 -7.58 15.51
N LYS A 98 0.05 -7.10 15.30
CA LYS A 98 -0.61 -6.10 16.17
C LYS A 98 0.24 -4.83 16.37
N GLY A 99 0.88 -4.37 15.30
CA GLY A 99 1.80 -3.23 15.28
C GLY A 99 3.15 -3.55 14.65
N ILE A 100 3.99 -2.53 14.47
CA ILE A 100 5.28 -2.61 13.76
C ILE A 100 6.22 -3.64 14.40
N ASP A 101 6.42 -3.59 15.72
CA ASP A 101 7.35 -4.50 16.42
C ASP A 101 6.96 -5.96 16.26
N GLY A 102 5.66 -6.26 16.34
CA GLY A 102 5.17 -7.62 16.13
C GLY A 102 5.20 -8.02 14.65
N ALA A 103 4.99 -7.07 13.73
CA ALA A 103 5.06 -7.33 12.29
C ALA A 103 6.48 -7.77 11.90
N MET A 104 7.50 -7.07 12.40
CA MET A 104 8.89 -7.44 12.17
C MET A 104 9.23 -8.82 12.74
N LYS A 105 8.75 -9.13 13.96
CA LYS A 105 8.93 -10.45 14.57
C LYS A 105 8.22 -11.57 13.79
N ALA A 106 7.08 -11.28 13.17
CA ALA A 106 6.33 -12.24 12.37
C ALA A 106 6.96 -12.44 10.99
N LEU A 107 7.37 -11.36 10.33
CA LEU A 107 8.08 -11.39 9.05
C LEU A 107 9.39 -12.18 9.15
N ALA A 108 10.17 -11.99 10.23
CA ALA A 108 11.40 -12.75 10.48
C ALA A 108 11.19 -14.26 10.66
N LYS A 109 9.95 -14.72 10.85
CA LYS A 109 9.57 -16.14 10.96
C LYS A 109 8.96 -16.70 9.68
N THR A 110 8.86 -15.89 8.63
CA THR A 110 8.38 -16.38 7.34
C THR A 110 9.34 -17.41 6.77
N GLU A 111 8.80 -18.34 6.00
CA GLU A 111 9.56 -19.42 5.38
C GLU A 111 9.49 -19.29 3.86
N SER A 112 10.23 -20.13 3.13
CA SER A 112 10.16 -20.19 1.67
C SER A 112 8.75 -20.48 1.15
N SER A 113 7.94 -21.14 1.96
CA SER A 113 6.53 -21.40 1.66
C SER A 113 5.67 -20.12 1.65
N ASP A 114 6.01 -19.08 2.41
CA ASP A 114 5.41 -17.74 2.34
C ASP A 114 5.81 -17.02 1.05
N ALA A 115 7.10 -17.08 0.69
CA ALA A 115 7.59 -16.49 -0.56
C ALA A 115 6.90 -17.09 -1.79
N VAL A 116 6.73 -18.42 -1.83
CA VAL A 116 5.97 -19.10 -2.90
C VAL A 116 4.52 -18.62 -2.95
N ALA A 117 3.88 -18.42 -1.80
CA ALA A 117 2.50 -17.93 -1.74
C ALA A 117 2.40 -16.47 -2.23
N PHE A 118 3.36 -15.61 -1.88
CA PHE A 118 3.48 -14.25 -2.38
C PHE A 118 3.65 -14.22 -3.91
N TYR A 119 4.54 -15.02 -4.50
CA TYR A 119 4.71 -15.10 -5.96
C TYR A 119 3.41 -15.51 -6.66
N LYS A 120 2.70 -16.50 -6.09
CA LYS A 120 1.37 -16.90 -6.59
C LYS A 120 0.35 -15.78 -6.50
N ALA A 121 0.36 -14.99 -5.43
CA ALA A 121 -0.50 -13.82 -5.27
C ALA A 121 -0.19 -12.77 -6.34
N PHE A 122 1.09 -12.44 -6.52
CA PHE A 122 1.52 -11.46 -7.51
C PHE A 122 1.12 -11.87 -8.92
N ALA A 123 1.27 -13.15 -9.30
CA ALA A 123 0.84 -13.67 -10.61
C ALA A 123 -0.68 -13.57 -10.85
N MET A 124 -1.51 -13.43 -9.80
CA MET A 124 -2.94 -13.18 -9.94
C MET A 124 -3.26 -11.71 -10.23
N THR A 125 -2.42 -10.79 -9.74
CA THR A 125 -2.55 -9.38 -10.12
C THR A 125 -2.14 -9.26 -11.59
N SER A 126 -2.99 -8.70 -12.43
CA SER A 126 -2.82 -8.60 -13.89
C SER A 126 -1.60 -7.77 -14.36
N VAL A 127 -0.58 -7.61 -13.51
CA VAL A 127 0.67 -6.92 -13.77
C VAL A 127 1.47 -7.74 -14.77
N ARG A 128 1.20 -7.51 -16.06
CA ARG A 128 2.13 -7.83 -17.15
C ARG A 128 3.39 -6.99 -16.95
N MET A 129 4.35 -7.51 -16.18
CA MET A 129 5.69 -6.95 -16.10
C MET A 129 6.31 -6.91 -17.50
N LYS A 130 7.00 -5.82 -17.84
CA LYS A 130 7.85 -5.77 -19.04
C LYS A 130 8.98 -6.80 -18.85
N ALA A 131 9.40 -7.44 -19.94
CA ALA A 131 10.34 -8.57 -19.99
C ALA A 131 11.79 -8.31 -19.48
N THR A 132 12.02 -7.25 -18.72
CA THR A 132 13.36 -6.79 -18.29
C THR A 132 13.59 -6.83 -16.78
N ASP A 133 12.59 -7.19 -15.97
CA ASP A 133 12.82 -7.42 -14.54
C ASP A 133 13.34 -8.85 -14.34
N GLU A 134 14.53 -9.00 -13.75
CA GLU A 134 15.28 -10.27 -13.60
C GLU A 134 14.55 -11.35 -12.79
N LEU A 135 13.42 -11.00 -12.17
CA LEU A 135 12.49 -11.93 -11.57
C LEU A 135 11.14 -11.73 -12.27
N ASP A 136 10.99 -12.32 -13.46
CA ASP A 136 9.66 -12.53 -14.00
C ASP A 136 8.93 -13.44 -13.03
N VAL A 137 7.94 -12.88 -12.33
CA VAL A 137 7.20 -13.55 -11.26
C VAL A 137 6.32 -14.68 -11.84
N ASN A 138 6.15 -14.72 -13.16
CA ASN A 138 5.53 -15.81 -13.91
C ASN A 138 6.56 -16.85 -14.41
N ASP A 139 7.86 -16.64 -14.20
CA ASP A 139 8.89 -17.59 -14.57
C ASP A 139 8.85 -18.80 -13.62
N PRO A 140 8.59 -20.02 -14.12
CA PRO A 140 8.70 -21.24 -13.33
C PRO A 140 10.09 -21.41 -12.67
N HIS A 141 11.13 -20.80 -13.22
CA HIS A 141 12.47 -20.78 -12.59
C HIS A 141 12.52 -19.94 -11.33
N ALA A 142 11.76 -18.85 -11.20
CA ALA A 142 11.75 -18.05 -9.98
C ALA A 142 11.23 -18.86 -8.78
N LEU A 143 10.12 -19.61 -8.97
CA LEU A 143 9.58 -20.50 -7.94
C LEU A 143 10.54 -21.65 -7.57
N THR A 144 11.31 -22.14 -8.55
CA THR A 144 12.32 -23.17 -8.33
C THR A 144 13.48 -22.62 -7.51
N LEU A 145 13.99 -21.43 -7.88
CA LEU A 145 15.08 -20.75 -7.20
C LEU A 145 14.75 -20.44 -5.73
N ILE A 146 13.52 -19.98 -5.46
CA ILE A 146 13.04 -19.70 -4.10
C ILE A 146 13.14 -20.95 -3.22
N ARG A 147 12.77 -22.12 -3.77
CA ARG A 147 12.82 -23.39 -3.04
C ARG A 147 14.24 -23.91 -2.90
N GLU A 148 15.04 -23.85 -3.95
CA GLU A 148 16.42 -24.33 -3.95
C GLU A 148 17.32 -23.53 -3.01
N ARG A 149 17.08 -22.21 -2.90
CA ARG A 149 17.83 -21.30 -2.03
C ARG A 149 17.17 -21.07 -0.67
N ASP A 150 16.03 -21.73 -0.41
CA ASP A 150 15.20 -21.57 0.79
C ASP A 150 14.93 -20.10 1.16
N MET A 151 14.64 -19.28 0.14
CA MET A 151 14.41 -17.85 0.32
C MET A 151 13.05 -17.59 0.95
N ASN A 152 13.01 -16.93 2.09
CA ASN A 152 11.75 -16.53 2.74
C ASN A 152 11.19 -15.21 2.16
N LEU A 153 10.04 -14.76 2.69
CA LEU A 153 9.40 -13.53 2.20
C LEU A 153 10.28 -12.29 2.41
N VAL A 154 11.00 -12.20 3.53
CA VAL A 154 11.92 -11.09 3.82
C VAL A 154 13.07 -11.05 2.82
N ASP A 155 13.62 -12.20 2.44
CA ASP A 155 14.68 -12.27 1.43
C ASP A 155 14.20 -11.69 0.09
N ILE A 156 12.99 -12.04 -0.34
CA ILE A 156 12.38 -11.49 -1.57
C ILE A 156 12.20 -9.97 -1.48
N MET A 157 11.68 -9.49 -0.35
CA MET A 157 11.50 -8.05 -0.14
C MET A 157 12.84 -7.31 -0.10
N GLN A 158 13.88 -7.92 0.48
CA GLN A 158 15.22 -7.34 0.55
C GLN A 158 15.86 -7.15 -0.82
N HIS A 159 15.66 -8.09 -1.74
CA HIS A 159 16.11 -7.96 -3.14
C HIS A 159 15.36 -6.83 -3.87
N SER A 160 14.09 -6.60 -3.52
CA SER A 160 13.22 -5.61 -4.17
C SER A 160 13.34 -4.20 -3.57
N ALA A 161 13.80 -4.07 -2.32
CA ALA A 161 13.77 -2.84 -1.52
C ALA A 161 14.51 -1.63 -2.13
N ALA A 162 15.49 -1.86 -3.01
CA ALA A 162 16.20 -0.78 -3.70
C ALA A 162 15.30 -0.03 -4.71
N ASN A 163 14.36 -0.75 -5.34
CA ASN A 163 13.52 -0.24 -6.43
C ASN A 163 12.02 -0.25 -6.10
N ASP A 164 11.65 -0.68 -4.89
CA ASP A 164 10.28 -0.79 -4.43
C ASP A 164 10.17 -0.29 -2.98
N MET A 165 9.46 0.82 -2.77
CA MET A 165 9.34 1.41 -1.44
C MET A 165 8.44 0.61 -0.50
N VAL A 166 7.44 -0.12 -1.03
CA VAL A 166 6.61 -1.02 -0.21
C VAL A 166 7.48 -2.16 0.32
N ALA A 167 8.29 -2.79 -0.53
CA ALA A 167 9.24 -3.81 -0.09
C ALA A 167 10.26 -3.27 0.92
N ARG A 168 10.72 -2.02 0.73
CA ARG A 168 11.63 -1.34 1.67
C ARG A 168 10.99 -1.14 3.05
N GLU A 169 9.72 -0.76 3.12
CA GLU A 169 9.00 -0.63 4.39
C GLU A 169 9.01 -1.97 5.16
N LEU A 170 8.76 -3.10 4.48
CA LEU A 170 8.72 -4.42 5.11
C LEU A 170 10.06 -4.82 5.74
N VAL A 171 11.18 -4.50 5.09
CA VAL A 171 12.52 -4.93 5.56
C VAL A 171 13.19 -3.92 6.51
N THR A 172 12.74 -2.67 6.49
CA THR A 172 13.33 -1.59 7.33
C THR A 172 12.47 -1.20 8.53
N GLY A 173 11.30 -1.81 8.72
CA GLY A 173 10.47 -1.57 9.90
C GLY A 173 9.45 -0.43 9.73
N PHE A 174 8.88 -0.30 8.55
CA PHE A 174 7.76 0.60 8.25
C PHE A 174 8.01 2.11 8.54
N PRO A 175 9.18 2.69 8.21
CA PRO A 175 9.50 4.07 8.56
C PRO A 175 8.55 5.12 7.96
N LEU A 176 8.11 4.99 6.70
CA LEU A 176 7.16 5.93 6.10
C LEU A 176 5.75 5.73 6.62
N CYS A 177 5.30 4.49 6.86
CA CYS A 177 4.01 4.23 7.47
C CYS A 177 3.94 4.85 8.89
N ARG A 178 5.01 4.69 9.67
CA ARG A 178 5.16 5.32 11.00
C ARG A 178 5.11 6.84 10.88
N ARG A 179 5.91 7.42 9.98
CA ARG A 179 5.93 8.86 9.76
C ARG A 179 4.56 9.40 9.35
N GLY A 180 3.85 8.70 8.46
CA GLY A 180 2.49 9.07 8.05
C GLY A 180 1.52 9.08 9.25
N ALA A 181 1.57 8.04 10.08
CA ALA A 181 0.73 7.97 11.27
C ALA A 181 1.02 9.11 12.27
N ASP A 182 2.29 9.49 12.43
CA ASP A 182 2.68 10.62 13.26
C ASP A 182 2.23 11.96 12.66
N LEU A 183 2.32 12.13 11.34
CA LEU A 183 1.82 13.31 10.63
C LEU A 183 0.32 13.47 10.83
N LEU A 184 -0.49 12.41 10.70
CA LEU A 184 -1.93 12.48 10.94
C LEU A 184 -2.25 12.98 12.35
N LYS A 185 -1.54 12.49 13.36
CA LYS A 185 -1.71 12.93 14.75
C LYS A 185 -1.25 14.37 14.97
N GLN A 186 -0.21 14.81 14.27
CA GLN A 186 0.31 16.17 14.35
C GLN A 186 -0.61 17.18 13.66
N ILE A 187 -1.10 16.88 12.46
CA ILE A 187 -2.03 17.73 11.69
C ILE A 187 -3.36 17.87 12.46
N GLY A 188 -3.79 16.78 13.09
CA GLY A 188 -5.02 16.73 13.88
C GLY A 188 -6.08 15.89 13.19
N PRO A 189 -7.30 15.88 13.74
CA PRO A 189 -8.37 15.08 13.20
C PRO A 189 -8.84 15.56 11.83
N GLY A 190 -9.62 14.71 11.17
CA GLY A 190 -10.37 15.08 9.97
C GLY A 190 -9.77 14.48 8.70
N ARG A 191 -10.65 14.12 7.76
CA ARG A 191 -10.26 13.55 6.45
C ARG A 191 -9.25 14.41 5.66
N GLN A 192 -9.21 15.71 5.91
CA GLN A 192 -8.27 16.62 5.24
C GLN A 192 -6.81 16.33 5.62
N ALA A 193 -6.56 15.83 6.83
CA ALA A 193 -5.22 15.46 7.28
C ALA A 193 -4.62 14.33 6.42
N ILE A 194 -5.45 13.47 5.80
CA ILE A 194 -5.00 12.41 4.90
C ILE A 194 -4.36 13.02 3.64
N VAL A 195 -4.97 14.06 3.08
CA VAL A 195 -4.45 14.75 1.89
C VAL A 195 -3.11 15.41 2.19
N GLU A 196 -3.03 16.13 3.31
CA GLU A 196 -1.78 16.80 3.72
C GLU A 196 -0.67 15.79 4.05
N MET A 197 -1.00 14.68 4.74
CA MET A 197 -0.07 13.58 4.96
C MET A 197 0.43 12.98 3.63
N PHE A 198 -0.48 12.66 2.71
CA PHE A 198 -0.14 12.08 1.40
C PHE A 198 0.85 12.96 0.64
N ILE A 199 0.57 14.27 0.53
CA ILE A 199 1.45 15.23 -0.16
C ILE A 199 2.80 15.32 0.56
N THR A 200 2.79 15.34 1.89
CA THR A 200 4.03 15.39 2.70
C THR A 200 4.91 14.15 2.50
N LEU A 201 4.31 12.96 2.40
CA LEU A 201 5.03 11.73 2.09
C LEU A 201 5.56 11.75 0.65
N LEU A 202 4.72 12.12 -0.33
CA LEU A 202 5.10 12.23 -1.74
C LEU A 202 6.23 13.25 -1.99
N ALA A 203 6.33 14.29 -1.16
CA ALA A 203 7.40 15.28 -1.20
C ALA A 203 8.74 14.78 -0.60
N THR A 204 8.75 13.63 0.07
CA THR A 204 9.94 13.14 0.78
C THR A 204 10.91 12.43 -0.15
N GLU A 205 10.42 11.46 -0.92
CA GLU A 205 11.22 10.64 -1.82
C GLU A 205 10.42 10.24 -3.07
N PRO A 206 11.08 9.93 -4.21
CA PRO A 206 10.38 9.56 -5.45
C PRO A 206 9.54 8.29 -5.29
N ASP A 207 8.27 8.35 -5.71
CA ASP A 207 7.36 7.20 -5.70
C ASP A 207 7.84 6.12 -6.68
N THR A 208 7.99 4.89 -6.19
CA THR A 208 8.53 3.78 -7.00
C THR A 208 7.54 3.23 -8.01
N PHE A 209 6.23 3.39 -7.80
CA PHE A 209 5.22 3.04 -8.80
C PHE A 209 5.32 3.98 -10.01
N ILE A 210 5.45 5.29 -9.77
CA ILE A 210 5.71 6.27 -10.83
C ILE A 210 7.03 5.94 -11.53
N ALA A 211 8.09 5.66 -10.78
CA ALA A 211 9.39 5.35 -11.36
C ALA A 211 9.35 4.12 -12.29
N LYS A 212 8.63 3.07 -11.91
CA LYS A 212 8.44 1.86 -12.75
C LYS A 212 7.62 2.14 -14.01
N LYS A 213 6.56 2.95 -13.91
CA LYS A 213 5.64 3.22 -15.04
C LYS A 213 6.14 4.31 -15.99
N HIS A 214 6.70 5.39 -15.45
CA HIS A 214 7.07 6.62 -16.18
C HIS A 214 8.57 6.99 -16.10
N GLY A 215 9.36 6.27 -15.32
CA GLY A 215 10.79 6.52 -15.15
C GLY A 215 11.14 7.44 -13.96
N LEU A 216 12.38 7.32 -13.49
CA LEU A 216 12.86 8.01 -12.28
C LEU A 216 12.78 9.54 -12.39
N ALA A 217 13.05 10.10 -13.57
CA ALA A 217 12.99 11.55 -13.78
C ALA A 217 11.58 12.12 -13.53
N VAL A 218 10.54 11.41 -13.98
CA VAL A 218 9.14 11.80 -13.74
C VAL A 218 8.80 11.66 -12.26
N ALA A 219 9.22 10.58 -11.60
CA ALA A 219 9.00 10.42 -10.16
C ALA A 219 9.66 11.54 -9.33
N GLN A 220 10.87 11.98 -9.72
CA GLN A 220 11.56 13.10 -9.09
C GLN A 220 10.86 14.45 -9.35
N GLU A 221 10.37 14.66 -10.57
CA GLU A 221 9.55 15.83 -10.93
C GLU A 221 8.28 15.90 -10.06
N THR A 222 7.52 14.80 -9.97
CA THR A 222 6.31 14.70 -9.15
C THR A 222 6.61 14.98 -7.67
N MET A 223 7.70 14.43 -7.12
CA MET A 223 8.13 14.72 -5.75
C MET A 223 8.42 16.22 -5.56
N MET A 224 9.05 16.88 -6.53
CA MET A 224 9.33 18.32 -6.48
C MET A 224 8.08 19.17 -6.62
N GLN A 225 7.10 18.76 -7.43
CA GLN A 225 5.79 19.42 -7.50
C GLN A 225 5.02 19.28 -6.18
N ALA A 226 5.06 18.12 -5.53
CA ALA A 226 4.49 17.94 -4.19
C ALA A 226 5.13 18.90 -3.17
N ARG A 227 6.45 19.13 -3.23
CA ARG A 227 7.12 20.17 -2.42
C ARG A 227 6.62 21.57 -2.73
N ASN A 228 6.41 21.90 -4.01
CA ASN A 228 5.85 23.19 -4.40
C ASN A 228 4.43 23.40 -3.84
N VAL A 229 3.64 22.33 -3.70
CA VAL A 229 2.34 22.39 -3.02
C VAL A 229 2.49 22.73 -1.54
N LEU A 230 3.41 22.06 -0.83
CA LEU A 230 3.69 22.36 0.59
C LEU A 230 4.24 23.78 0.79
N ASP A 231 5.01 24.29 -0.17
CA ASP A 231 5.54 25.66 -0.17
C ASP A 231 4.49 26.73 -0.55
N GLY A 232 3.26 26.32 -0.89
CA GLY A 232 2.20 27.23 -1.35
C GLY A 232 2.43 27.84 -2.74
N LYS A 233 3.34 27.26 -3.54
CA LYS A 233 3.65 27.70 -4.92
C LYS A 233 2.76 27.06 -5.98
N LEU A 234 2.09 25.97 -5.63
CA LEU A 234 1.17 25.21 -6.48
C LEU A 234 -0.03 24.81 -5.64
N THR A 235 -1.25 24.88 -6.19
CA THR A 235 -2.42 24.39 -5.45
C THR A 235 -2.50 22.87 -5.55
N VAL A 236 -3.13 22.22 -4.57
CA VAL A 236 -3.31 20.74 -4.62
C VAL A 236 -4.16 20.35 -5.83
N GLN A 237 -5.15 21.17 -6.19
CA GLN A 237 -6.04 20.93 -7.32
C GLN A 237 -5.33 21.04 -8.66
N ASP A 238 -4.46 22.04 -8.84
CA ASP A 238 -3.66 22.16 -10.07
C ASP A 238 -2.66 21.01 -10.20
N PHE A 239 -2.07 20.59 -9.08
CA PHE A 239 -1.16 19.45 -9.05
C PHE A 239 -1.88 18.14 -9.40
N ASP A 240 -3.05 17.90 -8.80
CA ASP A 240 -3.90 16.75 -9.09
C ASP A 240 -4.31 16.70 -10.57
N ALA A 241 -4.78 17.83 -11.11
CA ALA A 241 -5.15 17.93 -12.52
C ALA A 241 -3.99 17.64 -13.48
N ASP A 242 -2.77 18.10 -13.19
CA ASP A 242 -1.56 17.81 -13.99
C ASP A 242 -1.24 16.31 -14.01
N LEU A 243 -1.26 15.66 -12.84
CA LEU A 243 -0.97 14.23 -12.74
C LEU A 243 -2.03 13.38 -13.45
N ILE A 244 -3.32 13.72 -13.30
CA ILE A 244 -4.43 13.09 -14.00
C ILE A 244 -4.26 13.23 -15.52
N GLN A 245 -3.96 14.44 -16.01
CA GLN A 245 -3.78 14.70 -17.44
C GLN A 245 -2.62 13.90 -18.03
N ARG A 246 -1.58 13.62 -17.24
CA ARG A 246 -0.38 12.88 -17.64
C ARG A 246 -0.45 11.38 -17.34
N ASP A 247 -1.57 10.88 -16.81
CA ASP A 247 -1.75 9.49 -16.38
C ASP A 247 -0.69 9.02 -15.35
N ILE A 248 -0.27 9.94 -14.46
CA ILE A 248 0.72 9.67 -13.41
C ILE A 248 0.00 9.44 -12.09
N ASN A 249 0.19 8.26 -11.50
CA ASN A 249 -0.40 7.90 -10.21
C ASN A 249 0.67 7.52 -9.17
N PRO A 250 0.75 8.23 -8.03
CA PRO A 250 1.61 7.88 -6.90
C PRO A 250 1.10 6.64 -6.12
N GLY A 251 1.13 5.48 -6.77
CA GLY A 251 0.54 4.24 -6.26
C GLY A 251 1.22 3.70 -4.99
N SER A 252 2.55 3.81 -4.89
CA SER A 252 3.25 3.29 -3.70
C SER A 252 3.01 4.16 -2.46
N ILE A 253 2.91 5.48 -2.62
CA ILE A 253 2.53 6.39 -1.52
C ILE A 253 1.06 6.18 -1.10
N ALA A 254 0.17 5.83 -2.03
CA ALA A 254 -1.20 5.43 -1.71
C ALA A 254 -1.24 4.17 -0.82
N ASP A 255 -0.49 3.13 -1.17
CA ASP A 255 -0.36 1.91 -0.35
C ASP A 255 0.17 2.22 1.07
N ILE A 256 1.20 3.07 1.17
CA ILE A 256 1.77 3.52 2.45
C ILE A 256 0.78 4.34 3.27
N THR A 257 -0.04 5.16 2.60
CA THR A 257 -1.08 5.98 3.21
C THR A 257 -2.12 5.09 3.91
N ILE A 258 -2.52 3.97 3.31
CA ILE A 258 -3.41 2.99 3.95
C ILE A 258 -2.80 2.45 5.25
N ALA A 259 -1.54 2.02 5.22
CA ALA A 259 -0.85 1.49 6.39
C ALA A 259 -0.66 2.55 7.49
N ALA A 260 -0.35 3.80 7.11
CA ALA A 260 -0.25 4.93 8.02
C ALA A 260 -1.59 5.25 8.70
N ILE A 261 -2.70 5.28 7.95
CA ILE A 261 -4.04 5.49 8.52
C ILE A 261 -4.39 4.36 9.49
N TYR A 262 -4.11 3.10 9.15
CA TYR A 262 -4.36 1.96 10.04
C TYR A 262 -3.65 2.11 11.40
N LEU A 263 -2.35 2.49 11.37
CA LEU A 263 -1.57 2.74 12.58
C LEU A 263 -2.14 3.92 13.38
N ALA A 264 -2.43 5.04 12.72
CA ALA A 264 -2.98 6.24 13.37
C ALA A 264 -4.32 5.97 14.05
N LEU A 265 -5.25 5.27 13.37
CA LEU A 265 -6.53 4.84 13.95
C LEU A 265 -6.34 3.95 15.17
N GLY A 266 -5.33 3.06 15.15
CA GLY A 266 -4.96 2.24 16.29
C GLY A 266 -4.38 3.01 17.47
N GLU A 267 -3.93 4.24 17.24
CA GLU A 267 -3.33 5.14 18.22
C GLU A 267 -4.27 6.30 18.64
N GLY A 268 -5.53 6.23 18.23
CA GLY A 268 -6.56 7.19 18.64
C GLY A 268 -6.67 8.44 17.75
N TRP A 269 -6.07 8.45 16.55
CA TRP A 269 -6.40 9.47 15.56
C TRP A 269 -7.86 9.31 15.08
N SER A 270 -8.54 10.43 14.86
CA SER A 270 -9.96 10.48 14.47
C SER A 270 -10.13 11.15 13.12
N TRP A 271 -10.80 10.48 12.19
CA TRP A 271 -11.02 10.99 10.83
C TRP A 271 -12.28 11.86 10.69
N ASP A 272 -13.21 11.78 11.64
CA ASP A 272 -14.56 12.39 11.60
C ASP A 272 -14.68 13.64 12.50
N SER A 273 -13.60 14.43 12.62
CA SER A 273 -13.57 15.57 13.55
C SER A 273 -13.17 16.86 12.86
#